data_AF-A0A397CNT9-F1
#
_entry.id   AF-A0A397CNT9-F1
#
_cell.length_a   1.000
_cell.length_b   1.000
_cell.length_c   1.000
_cell.angle_alpha   90.00
_cell.angle_beta   90.00
_cell.angle_gamma   90.00
#
_symmetry.space_group_name_H-M   'P 1'
#
loop_
_entity.id
_entity.type
_entity.pdbx_description
1 polymer ?
#
loop_
_entity_poly.entity_id
_entity_poly.type
_entity_poly.pdbx_seq_one_letter_code
_entity_poly.pdbx_strand_id
1 'polypeptide(L)'
;MLGMSQGVLLCGPSGTGKTLLARAVAAEAGVAFLFCSASDFVEMLVGRGASRVLDPALLRPGRFDRHVFVGLPDAAGREAILRVHTKRIRLDASVSLAALARHPQLEGASGAALACLVNEAALMAVRTNDTVAKMKHFELAVARAAASATSDRQYQ
;
A
#
# COMPACT_ATOMS: atom_id res chain seq x y z
N MET A 1 14.42 22.51 26.57
CA MET A 1 14.92 21.23 26.03
C MET A 1 13.74 20.54 25.36
N LEU A 2 13.61 20.60 24.03
CA LEU A 2 12.50 19.97 23.32
C LEU A 2 12.59 18.46 23.53
N GLY A 3 11.66 17.90 24.32
CA GLY A 3 11.62 16.47 24.61
C GLY A 3 11.51 15.67 23.31
N MET A 4 12.41 14.71 23.12
CA MET A 4 12.34 13.78 22.00
C MET A 4 11.05 12.98 22.12
N SER A 5 10.24 12.97 21.06
CA SER A 5 8.99 12.20 21.01
C SER A 5 9.26 10.74 21.31
N GLN A 6 8.49 10.16 22.23
CA GLN A 6 8.69 8.78 22.67
C GLN A 6 8.01 7.77 21.72
N GLY A 7 7.14 8.22 20.80
CA GLY A 7 6.45 7.32 19.87
C GLY A 7 5.80 8.03 18.67
N VAL A 8 5.79 7.34 17.53
CA VAL A 8 5.16 7.80 16.28
C VAL A 8 4.01 6.86 15.91
N LEU A 9 2.85 7.42 15.61
CA LEU A 9 1.69 6.70 15.07
C LEU A 9 1.53 7.00 13.58
N LEU A 10 1.52 5.94 12.76
CA LEU A 10 1.24 6.04 11.32
C LEU A 10 -0.26 5.81 11.05
N CYS A 11 -0.92 6.79 10.44
CA CYS A 11 -2.35 6.74 10.13
C CYS A 11 -2.61 6.89 8.63
N GLY A 12 -3.71 6.33 8.11
CA GLY A 12 -4.13 6.51 6.71
C GLY A 12 -4.81 5.28 6.08
N PRO A 13 -5.27 5.38 4.82
CA PRO A 13 -6.01 4.30 4.13
C PRO A 13 -5.26 2.96 4.08
N SER A 14 -5.96 1.83 3.99
CA SER A 14 -5.30 0.52 3.85
C SER A 14 -4.45 0.47 2.57
N GLY A 15 -3.36 -0.30 2.59
CA GLY A 15 -2.50 -0.48 1.41
C GLY A 15 -1.59 0.70 1.06
N THR A 16 -1.49 1.76 1.90
CA THR A 16 -0.55 2.89 1.67
C THR A 16 0.87 2.65 2.17
N GLY A 17 1.21 1.42 2.60
CA GLY A 17 2.57 1.05 2.95
C GLY A 17 3.02 1.43 4.37
N LYS A 18 2.11 1.77 5.29
CA LYS A 18 2.45 2.07 6.71
C LYS A 18 3.31 0.98 7.37
N THR A 19 2.91 -0.29 7.26
CA THR A 19 3.68 -1.42 7.80
C THR A 19 5.03 -1.56 7.10
N LEU A 20 5.07 -1.34 5.79
CA LEU A 20 6.32 -1.41 5.02
C LEU A 20 7.28 -0.29 5.43
N LEU A 21 6.78 0.92 5.66
CA LEU A 21 7.55 2.07 6.14
C LEU A 21 8.11 1.80 7.54
N ALA A 22 7.28 1.35 8.47
CA ALA A 22 7.73 1.02 9.82
C ALA A 22 8.81 -0.07 9.83
N ARG A 23 8.64 -1.11 8.98
CA ARG A 23 9.67 -2.15 8.78
C ARG A 23 10.97 -1.59 8.18
N ALA A 24 10.87 -0.72 7.19
CA ALA A 24 12.03 -0.12 6.55
C ALA A 24 12.82 0.75 7.54
N VAL A 25 12.13 1.57 8.34
CA VAL A 25 12.77 2.39 9.39
C VAL A 25 13.45 1.53 10.45
N ALA A 26 12.80 0.46 10.91
CA ALA A 26 13.40 -0.45 11.89
C ALA A 26 14.66 -1.15 11.34
N ALA A 27 14.60 -1.60 10.09
CA ALA A 27 15.74 -2.20 9.40
C ALA A 27 16.90 -1.20 9.23
N GLU A 28 16.62 0.02 8.82
CA GLU A 28 17.63 1.08 8.64
C GLU A 28 18.27 1.51 9.96
N ALA A 29 17.48 1.58 11.04
CA ALA A 29 17.97 1.90 12.38
C ALA A 29 18.66 0.71 13.08
N GLY A 30 18.65 -0.49 12.49
CA GLY A 30 19.22 -1.70 13.09
C GLY A 30 18.51 -2.13 14.37
N VAL A 31 17.23 -1.78 14.54
CA VAL A 31 16.44 -2.11 15.74
C VAL A 31 15.44 -3.23 15.45
N ALA A 32 15.04 -3.95 16.50
CA ALA A 32 14.01 -4.96 16.37
C ALA A 32 12.67 -4.34 15.93
N PHE A 33 12.00 -4.98 14.97
CA PHE A 33 10.65 -4.62 14.56
C PHE A 33 9.63 -5.51 15.27
N LEU A 34 8.90 -4.95 16.23
CA LEU A 34 7.78 -5.62 16.89
C LEU A 34 6.49 -5.32 16.14
N PHE A 35 5.87 -6.35 15.55
CA PHE A 35 4.58 -6.26 14.89
C PHE A 35 3.50 -6.86 15.77
N CYS A 36 2.39 -6.16 15.94
CA CYS A 36 1.18 -6.68 16.56
C CYS A 36 -0.03 -6.20 15.76
N SER A 37 -0.96 -7.10 15.46
CA SER A 37 -2.22 -6.74 14.81
C SER A 37 -3.17 -6.16 15.85
N ALA A 38 -3.92 -5.11 15.51
CA ALA A 38 -4.99 -4.62 16.36
C ALA A 38 -6.06 -5.70 16.64
N SER A 39 -6.22 -6.66 15.72
CA SER A 39 -7.08 -7.83 15.90
C SER A 39 -6.58 -8.77 17.00
N ASP A 40 -5.27 -8.87 17.22
CA ASP A 40 -4.67 -9.69 18.28
C ASP A 40 -5.05 -9.15 19.67
N PHE A 41 -5.36 -7.84 19.77
CA PHE A 41 -5.86 -7.21 21.00
C PHE A 41 -7.36 -7.43 21.24
N VAL A 42 -8.15 -7.76 20.20
CA VAL A 42 -9.61 -7.97 20.34
C VAL A 42 -9.90 -9.28 21.07
N GLU A 43 -9.02 -10.28 21.01
CA GLU A 43 -9.14 -11.52 21.78
C GLU A 43 -8.99 -11.30 23.30
N MET A 44 -8.25 -10.25 23.69
CA MET A 44 -8.07 -9.88 25.11
C MET A 44 -9.21 -9.01 25.67
N LEU A 45 -10.00 -8.36 24.80
CA LEU A 45 -11.09 -7.46 25.16
C LEU A 45 -12.29 -7.73 24.24
N VAL A 46 -13.08 -8.75 24.61
CA VAL A 46 -14.29 -9.17 23.90
C VAL A 46 -15.18 -7.96 23.57
N GLY A 47 -15.43 -7.73 22.27
CA GLY A 47 -16.58 -6.94 21.80
C GLY A 47 -16.36 -5.48 21.39
N ARG A 48 -15.14 -4.98 21.16
CA ARG A 48 -14.94 -3.65 20.55
C ARG A 48 -14.08 -3.72 19.28
N GLY A 49 -14.63 -3.25 18.16
CA GLY A 49 -13.91 -3.20 16.87
C GLY A 49 -12.65 -2.34 16.93
N ALA A 50 -11.66 -2.67 16.09
CA ALA A 50 -10.30 -2.11 16.07
C ALA A 50 -10.21 -0.57 16.05
N SER A 51 -11.26 0.13 15.57
CA SER A 51 -11.32 1.60 15.56
C SER A 51 -11.59 2.24 16.93
N ARG A 52 -12.08 1.48 17.92
CA ARG A 52 -12.30 1.95 19.31
C ARG A 52 -11.15 1.57 20.27
N VAL A 53 -10.09 0.92 19.78
CA VAL A 53 -9.04 0.27 20.60
C VAL A 53 -7.89 1.19 20.98
N LEU A 54 -7.74 2.37 20.36
CA LEU A 54 -6.76 3.36 20.83
C LEU A 54 -7.31 4.07 22.07
N ASP A 55 -7.00 3.54 23.25
CA ASP A 55 -7.23 4.23 24.54
C ASP A 55 -6.66 5.66 24.43
N PRO A 56 -7.45 6.72 24.70
CA PRO A 56 -6.97 8.09 24.75
C PRO A 56 -5.71 8.28 25.62
N ALA A 57 -5.49 7.40 26.60
CA ALA A 57 -4.26 7.36 27.38
C ALA A 57 -3.01 7.14 26.51
N LEU A 58 -3.07 6.38 25.41
CA LEU A 58 -1.96 6.11 24.49
C LEU A 58 -1.54 7.34 23.67
N LEU A 59 -2.42 8.33 23.54
CA LEU A 59 -2.20 9.56 22.77
C LEU A 59 -1.72 10.74 23.63
N ARG A 60 -1.50 10.52 24.92
CA ARG A 60 -1.01 11.57 25.84
C ARG A 60 0.45 11.91 25.53
N PRO A 61 0.88 13.17 25.79
CA PRO A 61 2.28 13.58 25.66
C PRO A 61 3.22 12.60 26.38
N GLY A 62 4.29 12.16 25.69
CA GLY A 62 5.22 11.15 26.20
C GLY A 62 4.91 9.69 25.81
N ARG A 63 3.89 9.43 24.99
CA ARG A 63 3.62 8.12 24.35
C ARG A 63 3.61 8.26 22.82
N PHE A 64 2.50 7.98 22.14
CA PHE A 64 2.35 8.21 20.69
C PHE A 64 1.93 9.66 20.43
N ASP A 65 2.81 10.60 20.76
CA ASP A 65 2.54 12.03 20.68
C ASP A 65 2.74 12.62 19.27
N ARG A 66 3.33 11.87 18.34
CA ARG A 66 3.46 12.25 16.93
C ARG A 66 2.56 11.42 16.01
N HIS A 67 1.69 12.08 15.27
CA HIS A 67 0.88 11.45 14.23
C HIS A 67 1.42 11.80 12.84
N VAL A 68 1.69 10.79 12.03
CA VAL A 68 2.10 10.96 10.63
C VAL A 68 1.07 10.30 9.72
N PHE A 69 0.46 11.09 8.86
CA PHE A 69 -0.50 10.61 7.89
C PHE A 69 0.19 10.11 6.62
N VAL A 70 -0.10 8.88 6.22
CA VAL A 70 0.39 8.25 4.98
C VAL A 70 -0.78 8.08 4.02
N GLY A 71 -0.92 9.07 3.14
CA GLY A 71 -2.01 9.18 2.17
C GLY A 71 -1.84 8.29 0.94
N LEU A 72 -2.79 8.43 0.01
CA LEU A 72 -2.71 7.82 -1.31
C LEU A 72 -1.61 8.51 -2.15
N PRO A 73 -0.91 7.76 -3.02
CA PRO A 73 0.12 8.33 -3.87
C PRO A 73 -0.47 9.23 -4.96
N ASP A 74 0.22 10.33 -5.22
CA ASP A 74 0.04 11.17 -6.41
C ASP A 74 0.63 10.48 -7.66
N ALA A 75 0.55 11.12 -8.83
CA ALA A 75 1.04 10.52 -10.07
C ALA A 75 2.54 10.16 -9.99
N ALA A 76 3.38 11.02 -9.40
CA ALA A 76 4.80 10.75 -9.23
C ALA A 76 5.05 9.56 -8.27
N GLY A 77 4.32 9.52 -7.16
CA GLY A 77 4.35 8.42 -6.20
C GLY A 77 3.89 7.10 -6.82
N ARG A 78 2.84 7.11 -7.65
CA ARG A 78 2.37 5.91 -8.36
C ARG A 78 3.44 5.39 -9.31
N GLU A 79 4.09 6.26 -10.06
CA GLU A 79 5.19 5.87 -10.95
C GLU A 79 6.35 5.23 -10.16
N ALA A 80 6.71 5.82 -9.01
CA ALA A 80 7.77 5.28 -8.15
C ALA A 80 7.41 3.89 -7.60
N ILE A 81 6.16 3.70 -7.17
CA ILE A 81 5.66 2.40 -6.69
C ILE A 81 5.69 1.37 -7.83
N LEU A 82 5.14 1.72 -9.00
CA LEU A 82 5.17 0.86 -10.19
C LEU A 82 6.60 0.46 -10.54
N ARG A 83 7.54 1.42 -10.53
CA ARG A 83 8.96 1.17 -10.79
C ARG A 83 9.57 0.18 -9.81
N VAL A 84 9.23 0.25 -8.52
CA VAL A 84 9.73 -0.71 -7.51
C VAL A 84 9.18 -2.12 -7.78
N HIS A 85 7.89 -2.24 -8.08
CA HIS A 85 7.26 -3.54 -8.31
C HIS A 85 7.62 -4.17 -9.66
N THR A 86 7.99 -3.37 -10.66
CA THR A 86 8.44 -3.88 -11.96
C THR A 86 9.93 -4.23 -12.02
N LYS A 87 10.75 -3.88 -11.01
CA LYS A 87 12.21 -4.21 -10.98
C LYS A 87 12.53 -5.70 -11.20
N ARG A 88 11.62 -6.61 -10.83
CA ARG A 88 11.81 -8.06 -10.96
C ARG A 88 11.15 -8.66 -12.20
N ILE A 89 10.52 -7.84 -13.04
CA ILE A 89 9.76 -8.27 -14.22
C ILE A 89 10.50 -7.79 -15.47
N ARG A 90 10.60 -8.64 -16.48
CA ARG A 90 11.12 -8.24 -17.79
C ARG A 90 10.04 -7.46 -18.53
N LEU A 91 10.29 -6.16 -18.73
CA LEU A 91 9.40 -5.27 -19.47
C LEU A 91 9.83 -5.15 -20.93
N ASP A 92 8.86 -5.08 -21.82
CA ASP A 92 9.05 -4.70 -23.21
C ASP A 92 9.19 -3.17 -23.35
N ALA A 93 9.82 -2.71 -24.43
CA ALA A 93 10.00 -1.29 -24.71
C ALA A 93 8.67 -0.51 -24.85
N SER A 94 7.56 -1.21 -25.12
CA SER A 94 6.22 -0.60 -25.15
C SER A 94 5.72 -0.10 -23.79
N VAL A 95 6.30 -0.54 -22.66
CA VAL A 95 5.77 -0.24 -21.33
C VAL A 95 6.24 1.13 -20.85
N SER A 96 5.30 2.07 -20.72
CA SER A 96 5.54 3.38 -20.10
C SER A 96 4.91 3.46 -18.71
N LEU A 97 5.75 3.40 -17.66
CA LEU A 97 5.29 3.53 -16.27
C LEU A 97 4.71 4.91 -15.98
N ALA A 98 5.24 5.97 -16.61
CA ALA A 98 4.73 7.32 -16.48
C ALA A 98 3.31 7.46 -17.09
N ALA A 99 3.05 6.77 -18.21
CA ALA A 99 1.71 6.73 -18.80
C ALA A 99 0.73 5.98 -17.89
N LEU A 100 1.14 4.81 -17.37
CA LEU A 100 0.32 4.06 -16.40
C LEU A 100 0.03 4.89 -15.15
N ALA A 101 1.03 5.57 -14.59
CA ALA A 101 0.85 6.39 -13.39
C ALA A 101 -0.18 7.52 -13.59
N ARG A 102 -0.32 8.05 -14.81
CA ARG A 102 -1.31 9.08 -15.17
C ARG A 102 -2.64 8.50 -15.68
N HIS A 103 -2.77 7.17 -15.70
CA HIS A 103 -3.98 6.53 -16.20
C HIS A 103 -5.18 6.88 -15.28
N PRO A 104 -6.32 7.33 -15.84
CA PRO A 104 -7.47 7.78 -15.04
C PRO A 104 -8.00 6.71 -14.06
N GLN A 105 -7.99 5.45 -14.48
CA GLN A 105 -8.46 4.33 -13.67
C GLN A 105 -7.52 3.97 -12.49
N LEU A 106 -6.32 4.55 -12.43
CA LEU A 106 -5.38 4.38 -11.31
C LEU A 106 -5.36 5.60 -10.37
N GLU A 107 -6.18 6.61 -10.62
CA GLU A 107 -6.37 7.70 -9.66
C GLU A 107 -6.96 7.17 -8.35
N GLY A 108 -6.35 7.56 -7.24
CA GLY A 108 -6.72 7.06 -5.91
C GLY A 108 -6.30 5.61 -5.62
N ALA A 109 -5.54 4.96 -6.50
CA ALA A 109 -5.01 3.62 -6.24
C ALA A 109 -4.00 3.63 -5.07
N SER A 110 -4.17 2.71 -4.12
CA SER A 110 -3.20 2.50 -3.04
C SER A 110 -1.94 1.81 -3.56
N GLY A 111 -0.85 1.84 -2.78
CA GLY A 111 0.37 1.12 -3.13
C GLY A 111 0.16 -0.39 -3.30
N ALA A 112 -0.71 -0.98 -2.48
CA ALA A 112 -1.11 -2.38 -2.60
C ALA A 112 -1.89 -2.66 -3.91
N ALA A 113 -2.79 -1.76 -4.31
CA ALA A 113 -3.52 -1.90 -5.57
C ALA A 113 -2.58 -1.83 -6.79
N LEU A 114 -1.58 -0.95 -6.76
CA LEU A 114 -0.57 -0.87 -7.83
C LEU A 114 0.33 -2.11 -7.87
N ALA A 115 0.70 -2.67 -6.71
CA ALA A 115 1.43 -3.93 -6.65
C ALA A 115 0.61 -5.09 -7.23
N CYS A 116 -0.69 -5.13 -6.92
CA CYS A 116 -1.62 -6.10 -7.47
C CYS A 116 -1.73 -5.98 -9.00
N LEU A 117 -1.86 -4.75 -9.52
CA LEU A 117 -1.89 -4.47 -10.96
C LEU A 117 -0.65 -5.03 -11.67
N VAL A 118 0.53 -4.79 -11.12
CA VAL A 118 1.80 -5.29 -11.70
C VAL A 118 1.84 -6.82 -11.70
N ASN A 119 1.37 -7.47 -10.63
CA ASN A 119 1.28 -8.93 -10.55
C ASN A 119 0.28 -9.50 -11.58
N GLU A 120 -0.90 -8.89 -11.73
CA GLU A 120 -1.88 -9.30 -12.75
C GLU A 120 -1.30 -9.13 -14.16
N ALA A 121 -0.64 -8.01 -14.46
CA ALA A 121 0.00 -7.80 -15.76
C ALA A 121 1.08 -8.86 -16.05
N ALA A 122 1.88 -9.25 -15.06
CA ALA A 122 2.85 -10.32 -15.18
C ALA A 122 2.17 -11.69 -15.44
N LEU A 123 1.09 -11.99 -14.72
CA LEU A 123 0.33 -13.22 -14.90
C LEU A 123 -0.34 -13.27 -16.29
N MET A 124 -0.83 -12.14 -16.79
CA MET A 124 -1.39 -12.05 -18.15
C MET A 124 -0.34 -12.32 -19.22
N ALA A 125 0.89 -11.83 -19.04
CA ALA A 125 1.99 -12.14 -19.94
C ALA A 125 2.27 -13.64 -20.01
N VAL A 126 2.29 -14.31 -18.85
CA VAL A 126 2.47 -15.77 -18.77
C VAL A 126 1.32 -16.50 -19.46
N ARG A 127 0.07 -16.06 -19.24
CA ARG A 127 -1.13 -16.66 -19.87
C ARG A 127 -1.17 -16.53 -21.38
N THR A 128 -0.65 -15.43 -21.93
CA THR A 128 -0.53 -15.23 -23.38
C THR A 128 0.75 -15.84 -23.97
N ASN A 129 1.51 -16.59 -23.15
CA ASN A 129 2.78 -17.21 -23.51
C ASN A 129 3.83 -16.19 -24.00
N ASP A 130 3.75 -14.95 -23.53
CA ASP A 130 4.72 -13.89 -23.77
C ASP A 130 5.86 -13.97 -22.72
N THR A 131 7.11 -13.88 -23.15
CA THR A 131 8.30 -13.93 -22.26
C THR A 131 8.61 -12.60 -21.57
N VAL A 132 7.94 -11.52 -22.00
CA VAL A 132 8.08 -10.16 -21.49
C VAL A 132 6.72 -9.52 -21.29
N ALA A 133 6.57 -8.71 -20.24
CA ALA A 133 5.36 -7.95 -20.01
C ALA A 133 5.30 -6.74 -20.95
N LYS A 134 4.25 -6.66 -21.77
CA LYS A 134 3.97 -5.61 -22.75
C LYS A 134 2.87 -4.69 -22.25
N MET A 135 2.74 -3.50 -22.86
CA MET A 135 1.71 -2.53 -22.47
C MET A 135 0.29 -3.12 -22.50
N LYS A 136 -0.03 -3.96 -23.49
CA LYS A 136 -1.31 -4.67 -23.60
C LYS A 136 -1.70 -5.47 -22.34
N HIS A 137 -0.72 -6.03 -21.62
CA HIS A 137 -0.99 -6.81 -20.40
C HIS A 137 -1.35 -5.90 -19.23
N PHE A 138 -0.72 -4.73 -19.15
CA PHE A 138 -1.08 -3.72 -18.15
C PHE A 138 -2.46 -3.15 -18.43
N GLU A 139 -2.78 -2.81 -19.68
CA GLU A 139 -4.12 -2.33 -20.07
C GLU A 139 -5.20 -3.34 -19.69
N LEU A 140 -4.98 -4.63 -19.98
CA LEU A 140 -5.89 -5.70 -19.59
C LEU A 140 -6.03 -5.82 -18.06
N ALA A 141 -4.93 -5.67 -17.33
CA ALA A 141 -4.94 -5.70 -15.87
C ALA A 141 -5.71 -4.50 -15.27
N VAL A 142 -5.55 -3.29 -15.84
CA VAL A 142 -6.32 -2.11 -15.41
C VAL A 142 -7.81 -2.31 -15.70
N ALA A 143 -8.16 -2.82 -16.89
CA ALA A 143 -9.56 -3.09 -17.25
C ALA A 143 -10.21 -4.11 -16.28
N ARG A 144 -9.46 -5.16 -15.89
CA ARG A 144 -9.91 -6.12 -14.87
C ARG A 144 -10.09 -5.49 -13.50
N ALA A 145 -9.16 -4.65 -13.06
CA ALA A 145 -9.24 -3.97 -11.78
C ALA A 145 -10.48 -3.05 -11.69
N ALA A 146 -10.81 -2.37 -12.79
CA ALA A 146 -12.02 -1.55 -12.89
C ALA A 146 -13.31 -2.40 -12.80
N ALA A 147 -13.32 -3.60 -13.41
CA ALA A 147 -14.44 -4.51 -13.31
C ALA A 147 -14.66 -5.01 -11.87
N SER A 148 -13.59 -5.37 -11.15
CA SER A 148 -13.68 -5.80 -9.75
C SER A 148 -14.12 -4.69 -8.78
N ALA A 149 -13.71 -3.45 -9.04
CA ALA A 149 -14.14 -2.30 -8.23
C ALA A 149 -15.63 -1.97 -8.40
N THR A 150 -16.23 -2.39 -9.51
CA THR A 150 -17.66 -2.19 -9.80
C THR A 150 -18.53 -3.24 -9.07
N SER A 151 -18.02 -4.46 -8.89
CA SER A 151 -18.69 -5.52 -8.12
C SER A 151 -18.66 -5.27 -6.59
N ASP A 152 -17.59 -4.69 -6.05
CA ASP A 152 -17.50 -4.37 -4.60
C ASP A 152 -18.45 -3.23 -4.19
N ARG A 153 -18.87 -2.37 -5.14
CA ARG A 153 -19.88 -1.33 -4.90
C ARG A 153 -21.31 -1.84 -4.85
N GLN A 154 -21.58 -3.07 -5.30
CA GLN A 154 -22.92 -3.68 -5.20
C GLN A 154 -23.18 -4.35 -3.85
N TYR A 155 -22.21 -4.33 -2.93
CA TYR A 155 -22.30 -4.90 -1.58
C TYR A 155 -22.04 -3.91 -0.44
N GLN A 156 -21.93 -2.60 -0.74
CA GLN A 156 -21.92 -1.52 0.25
C GLN A 156 -23.24 -0.77 0.23
#